data_AF-A0A1X7K941-F1
#
_entry.id   AF-A0A1X7K941-F1
#
_cell.length_a   1.000
_cell.length_b   1.000
_cell.length_c   1.000
_cell.angle_alpha   90.00
_cell.angle_beta   90.00
_cell.angle_gamma   90.00
#
_symmetry.space_group_name_H-M   'P 1'
#
loop_
_entity.id
_entity.type
_entity.pdbx_description
1 polymer ?
#
loop_
_entity_poly.entity_id
_entity_poly.type
_entity_poly.pdbx_seq_one_letter_code
_entity_poly.pdbx_strand_id
1 'polypeptide(L)'
;MDKGYMADMTGPLIKQGHIGNLRRIVTTVSGLGTLECDVMYIDNAMHPGASGGPVFNERGEAIGILSQRAMTAVEYGTDGRARVPSGCTIAIGLNPLAFLGRQSQVAN
;
A
#
# COMPACT_ATOMS: atom_id res chain seq x y z
N MET A 1 3.20 -36.10 -1.18
CA MET A 1 2.20 -35.14 -0.64
C MET A 1 0.95 -35.41 -1.45
N ASP A 2 0.12 -36.38 -1.02
CA ASP A 2 -0.76 -37.07 -1.97
C ASP A 2 -2.25 -36.81 -1.73
N LYS A 3 -2.58 -35.95 -0.75
CA LYS A 3 -3.96 -35.52 -0.45
C LYS A 3 -4.00 -34.07 0.00
N GLY A 4 -3.83 -33.16 -0.96
CA GLY A 4 -4.09 -31.74 -0.80
C GLY A 4 -4.49 -31.17 -2.14
N TYR A 5 -5.57 -30.37 -2.17
CA TYR A 5 -5.91 -29.59 -3.35
C TYR A 5 -4.86 -28.48 -3.49
N MET A 6 -4.02 -28.56 -4.52
CA MET A 6 -3.22 -27.42 -4.95
C MET A 6 -4.18 -26.51 -5.72
N ALA A 7 -4.70 -25.49 -5.05
CA ALA A 7 -5.45 -24.45 -5.74
C ALA A 7 -4.45 -23.71 -6.64
N ASP A 8 -4.40 -24.11 -7.91
CA ASP A 8 -3.62 -23.43 -8.93
C ASP A 8 -4.28 -22.08 -9.24
N MET A 9 -3.91 -21.06 -8.47
CA MET A 9 -4.38 -19.69 -8.67
C MET A 9 -3.54 -18.99 -9.75
N THR A 10 -3.47 -19.56 -10.95
CA THR A 10 -2.70 -19.06 -12.11
C THR A 10 -3.29 -17.80 -12.78
N GLY A 11 -4.09 -17.01 -12.04
CA GLY A 11 -4.71 -15.78 -12.52
C GLY A 11 -4.43 -14.57 -11.62
N PRO A 12 -4.77 -13.35 -12.08
CA PRO A 12 -4.64 -12.15 -11.27
C PRO A 12 -5.49 -12.27 -9.99
N LEU A 13 -4.84 -12.16 -8.84
CA LEU A 13 -5.48 -12.23 -7.54
C LEU A 13 -5.97 -10.86 -7.09
N ILE A 14 -7.28 -10.67 -7.08
CA ILE A 14 -7.92 -9.46 -6.57
C ILE A 14 -8.28 -9.69 -5.11
N LYS A 15 -7.85 -8.76 -4.24
CA LYS A 15 -8.24 -8.72 -2.83
C LYS A 15 -8.93 -7.40 -2.54
N GLN A 16 -10.05 -7.45 -1.86
CA GLN A 16 -10.78 -6.28 -1.41
C GLN A 16 -10.43 -5.95 0.03
N GLY A 17 -10.61 -4.68 0.39
CA GLY A 17 -10.45 -4.16 1.74
C GLY A 17 -10.89 -2.69 1.79
N HIS A 18 -11.23 -2.23 2.97
CA HIS A 18 -11.52 -0.85 3.32
C HIS A 18 -10.25 -0.13 3.77
N ILE A 19 -10.16 1.16 3.42
CA ILE A 19 -9.13 2.03 3.97
C ILE A 19 -9.55 2.37 5.40
N GLY A 20 -8.96 1.68 6.39
CA GLY A 20 -9.24 1.90 7.80
C GLY A 20 -8.53 3.14 8.36
N ASN A 21 -7.45 3.58 7.72
CA ASN A 21 -6.74 4.81 8.09
C ASN A 21 -5.99 5.39 6.89
N LEU A 22 -5.97 6.72 6.78
CA LEU A 22 -5.24 7.47 5.77
C LEU A 22 -4.39 8.54 6.45
N ARG A 23 -3.09 8.56 6.14
CA ARG A 23 -2.14 9.56 6.62
C ARG A 23 -1.58 10.33 5.44
N ARG A 24 -1.76 11.65 5.41
CA ARG A 24 -1.15 12.51 4.39
C ARG A 24 0.18 13.06 4.89
N ILE A 25 1.23 12.80 4.14
CA ILE A 25 2.54 13.44 4.28
C ILE A 25 2.54 14.66 3.36
N VAL A 26 2.88 15.84 3.89
CA VAL A 26 2.97 17.08 3.13
C VAL A 26 4.36 17.64 3.28
N THR A 27 4.98 18.03 2.18
CA THR A 27 6.28 18.71 2.16
C THR A 27 6.33 19.79 1.09
N THR A 28 7.15 20.80 1.29
CA THR A 28 7.42 21.83 0.28
C THR A 28 8.76 21.56 -0.37
N VAL A 29 8.76 21.42 -1.68
CA VAL A 29 9.96 21.22 -2.48
C VAL A 29 10.37 22.56 -3.09
N SER A 30 11.60 22.98 -2.80
CA SER A 30 12.14 24.27 -3.27
C SER A 30 12.03 24.38 -4.79
N GLY A 31 11.44 25.48 -5.26
CA GLY A 31 11.23 25.75 -6.69
C GLY A 31 10.15 24.90 -7.36
N LEU A 32 9.51 23.96 -6.66
CA LEU A 32 8.59 22.97 -7.25
C LEU A 32 7.21 22.94 -6.60
N GLY A 33 7.06 23.56 -5.41
CA GLY A 33 5.78 23.70 -4.72
C GLY A 33 5.50 22.61 -3.69
N THR A 34 4.23 22.39 -3.38
CA THR A 34 3.80 21.45 -2.34
C THR A 34 3.63 20.04 -2.91
N LEU A 35 4.37 19.09 -2.34
CA LEU A 35 4.24 17.67 -2.59
C LEU A 35 3.38 17.04 -1.47
N GLU A 36 2.34 16.33 -1.88
CA GLU A 36 1.52 15.51 -0.99
C GLU A 36 1.72 14.03 -1.31
N CYS A 37 1.68 13.19 -0.28
CA CYS A 37 1.76 11.74 -0.41
C CYS A 37 0.82 11.09 0.61
N ASP A 38 -0.16 10.33 0.13
CA ASP A 38 -1.08 9.59 0.99
C ASP A 38 -0.53 8.21 1.32
N VAL A 39 -0.55 7.83 2.60
CA VAL A 39 -0.25 6.50 3.10
C VAL A 39 -1.55 5.88 3.60
N MET A 40 -1.99 4.83 2.92
CA MET A 40 -3.27 4.17 3.18
C MET A 40 -3.04 2.85 3.90
N TYR A 41 -3.79 2.62 4.97
CA TYR A 41 -3.84 1.34 5.68
C TYR A 41 -5.15 0.66 5.28
N ILE A 42 -5.01 -0.42 4.52
CA ILE A 42 -6.13 -1.19 3.96
C ILE A 42 -6.27 -2.47 4.78
N ASP A 43 -7.46 -2.79 5.27
CA ASP A 43 -7.76 -3.94 6.13
C ASP A 43 -7.78 -5.29 5.40
N ASN A 44 -6.77 -5.54 4.56
CA ASN A 44 -6.62 -6.79 3.83
C ASN A 44 -5.32 -7.53 4.17
N ALA A 45 -5.38 -8.84 4.03
CA ALA A 45 -4.21 -9.71 4.16
C ALA A 45 -3.52 -9.90 2.80
N MET A 46 -2.40 -9.22 2.61
CA MET A 46 -1.54 -9.44 1.44
C MET A 46 -0.45 -10.47 1.71
N HIS A 47 -0.10 -11.24 0.69
CA HIS A 47 1.03 -12.18 0.68
C HIS A 47 2.26 -11.54 0.03
N PRO A 48 3.47 -12.08 0.29
CA PRO A 48 4.65 -11.72 -0.48
C PRO A 48 4.38 -11.77 -1.99
N GLY A 49 4.96 -10.85 -2.75
CA GLY A 49 4.72 -10.71 -4.19
C GLY A 49 3.54 -9.81 -4.57
N ALA A 50 2.70 -9.37 -3.63
CA ALA A 50 1.64 -8.40 -3.91
C ALA A 50 2.14 -6.93 -3.97
N SER A 51 3.36 -6.67 -3.48
CA SER A 51 4.01 -5.35 -3.54
C SER A 51 4.17 -4.90 -5.00
N GLY A 52 3.95 -3.61 -5.25
CA GLY A 52 3.93 -3.03 -6.59
C GLY A 52 2.58 -3.17 -7.32
N GLY A 53 1.66 -3.97 -6.78
CA GLY A 53 0.30 -4.09 -7.34
C GLY A 53 -0.51 -2.80 -7.18
N PRO A 54 -1.40 -2.48 -8.13
CA PRO A 54 -2.26 -1.31 -8.05
C PRO A 54 -3.36 -1.47 -6.99
N VAL A 55 -3.76 -0.35 -6.39
CA VAL A 55 -4.98 -0.22 -5.59
C VAL A 55 -6.02 0.52 -6.41
N PHE A 56 -7.19 -0.07 -6.58
CA PHE A 56 -8.31 0.52 -7.31
C PHE A 56 -9.44 0.89 -6.35
N ASN A 57 -10.13 2.00 -6.62
CA ASN A 57 -11.41 2.31 -5.98
C ASN A 57 -12.58 1.62 -6.69
N GLU A 58 -13.80 1.80 -6.17
CA GLU A 58 -15.02 1.18 -6.71
C GLU A 58 -15.36 1.60 -8.14
N ARG A 59 -14.79 2.71 -8.64
CA ARG A 59 -14.94 3.17 -10.03
C ARG A 59 -13.92 2.57 -10.99
N GLY A 60 -13.00 1.72 -10.50
CA GLY A 60 -11.90 1.16 -11.29
C GLY A 60 -10.74 2.13 -11.51
N GLU A 61 -10.68 3.25 -10.77
CA GLU A 61 -9.59 4.21 -10.86
C GLU A 61 -8.42 3.75 -9.98
N ALA A 62 -7.20 3.78 -10.52
CA ALA A 62 -6.01 3.52 -9.72
C ALA A 62 -5.77 4.69 -8.75
N ILE A 63 -5.71 4.40 -7.46
CA ILE A 63 -5.53 5.40 -6.40
C ILE A 63 -4.21 5.26 -5.65
N GLY A 64 -3.52 4.13 -5.79
CA GLY A 64 -2.25 3.90 -5.13
C GLY A 64 -1.54 2.64 -5.57
N ILE A 65 -0.38 2.39 -4.95
CA ILE A 65 0.46 1.23 -5.17
C ILE A 65 0.66 0.52 -3.83
N LEU A 66 0.45 -0.79 -3.79
CA LEU A 66 0.73 -1.62 -2.62
C LEU A 66 2.22 -1.60 -2.31
N SER A 67 2.57 -1.30 -1.07
CA SER A 67 3.96 -1.28 -0.61
C SER A 67 4.29 -2.54 0.18
N GLN A 68 3.74 -2.68 1.39
CA GLN A 68 4.12 -3.74 2.32
C GLN A 68 3.00 -4.04 3.31
N ARG A 69 3.12 -5.15 4.04
CA ARG A 69 2.24 -5.45 5.17
C ARG A 69 2.55 -4.52 6.34
N ALA A 70 1.53 -3.97 7.00
CA ALA A 70 1.72 -3.19 8.21
C ALA A 70 2.06 -4.12 9.38
N MET A 71 3.16 -3.82 10.07
CA MET A 71 3.62 -4.54 11.26
C MET A 71 3.36 -3.72 12.51
N THR A 72 2.79 -4.34 13.55
CA THR A 72 2.60 -3.73 14.87
C THR A 72 3.48 -4.42 15.90
N ALA A 73 3.82 -3.71 16.97
CA ALA A 73 4.52 -4.28 18.11
C ALA A 73 3.49 -4.66 19.18
N VAL A 74 3.51 -5.91 19.62
CA VAL A 74 2.67 -6.41 20.72
C VAL A 74 3.57 -6.89 21.84
N GLU A 75 3.12 -6.72 23.08
CA GLU A 75 3.80 -7.31 24.23
C GLU A 75 3.54 -8.81 24.22
N TYR A 76 4.61 -9.62 24.27
CA TYR A 76 4.50 -11.07 24.18
C TYR A 76 5.45 -11.73 25.19
N GLY A 77 4.87 -12.44 26.15
CA GLY A 77 5.63 -13.13 27.19
C GLY A 77 6.43 -12.19 28.10
N THR A 78 7.36 -12.76 28.86
CA THR A 78 8.24 -12.03 29.80
C THR A 78 9.40 -11.30 29.11
N ASP A 79 9.69 -11.62 27.85
CA ASP A 79 10.98 -11.31 27.21
C ASP A 79 10.91 -10.18 26.17
N GLY A 80 9.76 -9.50 26.02
CA GLY A 80 9.66 -8.22 25.32
C GLY A 80 8.63 -8.13 24.20
N ARG A 81 8.77 -7.09 23.36
CA ARG A 81 7.82 -6.75 22.28
C ARG A 81 8.09 -7.58 21.03
N ALA A 82 7.09 -8.31 20.55
CA ALA A 82 7.12 -9.03 19.28
C ALA A 82 6.52 -8.19 18.14
N ARG A 83 7.08 -8.29 16.93
CA ARG A 83 6.51 -7.69 15.71
C ARG A 83 5.55 -8.69 15.07
N VAL A 84 4.28 -8.32 14.96
CA VAL A 84 3.25 -9.16 14.32
C VAL A 84 2.52 -8.37 13.22
N PRO A 85 1.98 -9.05 12.20
CA PRO A 85 1.05 -8.42 11.27
C PRO A 85 -0.10 -7.70 11.98
N SER A 86 -0.35 -6.47 11.59
CA SER A 86 -1.46 -5.66 12.14
C SER A 86 -2.83 -5.98 11.53
N GLY A 87 -2.89 -6.89 10.56
CA GLY A 87 -4.09 -7.14 9.75
C GLY A 87 -4.30 -6.14 8.61
N CYS A 88 -3.43 -5.12 8.48
CA CYS A 88 -3.48 -4.15 7.39
C CYS A 88 -2.34 -4.33 6.37
N THR A 89 -2.58 -3.90 5.14
CA THR A 89 -1.57 -3.62 4.12
C THR A 89 -1.43 -2.12 3.92
N ILE A 90 -0.20 -1.67 3.66
CA ILE A 90 0.14 -0.28 3.38
C ILE A 90 0.17 -0.08 1.87
N ALA A 91 -0.52 0.96 1.40
CA ALA A 91 -0.39 1.49 0.05
C ALA A 91 0.05 2.95 0.06
N ILE A 92 0.69 3.38 -1.03
CA ILE A 92 1.14 4.75 -1.25
C ILE A 92 0.32 5.36 -2.38
N GLY A 93 -0.22 6.55 -2.16
CA GLY A 93 -1.02 7.28 -3.15
C GLY A 93 -0.19 7.75 -4.34
N LEU A 94 -0.86 8.01 -5.46
CA LEU A 94 -0.21 8.39 -6.73
C LEU A 94 0.18 9.88 -6.82
N ASN A 95 -0.17 10.69 -5.82
CA ASN A 95 0.08 12.13 -5.79
C ASN A 95 1.55 12.51 -6.10
N PRO A 96 2.58 11.79 -5.60
CA PRO A 96 3.97 12.09 -5.95
C PRO A 96 4.29 11.93 -7.43
N LEU A 97 3.70 10.93 -8.10
CA LEU A 97 3.89 10.73 -9.54
C LEU A 97 3.23 11.87 -10.33
N ALA A 98 2.05 12.31 -9.92
CA ALA A 98 1.38 13.45 -10.53
C ALA A 98 2.17 14.76 -10.33
N PHE A 99 2.77 14.95 -9.14
CA PHE A 99 3.63 16.10 -8.85
C PHE A 99 4.84 16.14 -9.78
N LEU A 100 5.51 15.00 -10.00
CA LEU A 100 6.63 14.89 -10.94
C LEU A 100 6.20 15.09 -12.40
N GLY A 101 5.07 14.50 -12.81
CA GLY A 101 4.57 14.62 -14.19
C GLY A 101 4.23 16.04 -14.61
N ARG A 102 3.76 16.89 -13.68
CA ARG A 102 3.53 18.33 -13.95
C ARG A 102 4.82 19.07 -14.27
N GLN A 103 5.96 18.66 -13.71
CA GLN A 103 7.25 19.32 -14.00
C GLN A 103 7.70 19.09 -15.43
N SER A 104 7.49 17.87 -15.95
CA SER A 104 7.87 17.53 -17.32
C SER A 104 7.10 18.33 -18.38
N GLN A 105 5.93 18.89 -18.05
CA GLN A 105 5.14 19.71 -18.97
C GLN A 105 5.51 21.20 -18.95
N VAL A 106 6.17 21.69 -17.90
CA VAL A 106 6.61 23.10 -17.79
C VAL A 106 7.99 23.32 -18.42
N ALA A 107 8.75 22.24 -18.61
CA ALA A 107 10.09 22.27 -19.19
C ALA A 107 10.13 22.12 -20.73
N ASN A 108 8.97 22.08 -21.40
CA ASN A 108 8.83 22.00 -22.86
C ASN A 108 8.14 23.24 -23.43
#